data_AF-A0A8S2UHU5-F1
#
_entry.id   AF-A0A8S2UHU5-F1
#
_cell.length_a   1.000
_cell.length_b   1.000
_cell.length_c   1.000
_cell.angle_alpha   90.00
_cell.angle_beta   90.00
_cell.angle_gamma   90.00
#
_symmetry.space_group_name_H-M   'P 1'
#
loop_
_entity.id
_entity.type
_entity.pdbx_description
1 polymer ?
#
loop_
_entity_poly.entity_id
_entity_poly.type
_entity_poly.pdbx_seq_one_letter_code
_entity_poly.pdbx_strand_id
1 'polypeptide(L)'
;MKLGDDVDLVQIANETYGYVGADLASLCSKAALQQIQEKMNVMDLQKDTIDVELLNSLVVTQENFRFALNQSNPSALHEIVI
;
A
#
# COMPACT_ATOMS: atom_id res chain seq x y z
N MET A 1 9.74 -0.73 -1.34
CA MET A 1 9.66 -0.45 0.11
C MET A 1 9.70 -1.77 0.85
N LYS A 2 10.16 -1.77 2.10
CA LYS A 2 10.12 -2.97 2.94
C LYS A 2 8.69 -3.25 3.38
N LEU A 3 8.33 -4.52 3.51
CA LEU A 3 7.09 -4.97 4.14
C LEU A 3 7.31 -5.07 5.65
N GLY A 4 6.28 -4.72 6.42
CA GLY A 4 6.27 -4.92 7.86
C GLY A 4 6.08 -6.39 8.21
N ASP A 5 6.60 -6.78 9.36
CA ASP A 5 6.44 -8.14 9.88
C ASP A 5 4.97 -8.44 10.24
N ASP A 6 4.14 -7.41 10.34
CA ASP A 6 2.69 -7.47 10.58
C ASP A 6 1.86 -7.77 9.33
N VAL A 7 2.48 -7.79 8.14
CA VAL A 7 1.75 -7.99 6.87
C VAL A 7 1.43 -9.47 6.64
N ASP A 8 0.14 -9.79 6.62
CA ASP A 8 -0.41 -11.08 6.21
C ASP A 8 -0.80 -11.05 4.72
N LEU A 9 0.11 -11.55 3.89
CA LEU A 9 -0.12 -11.70 2.44
C LEU A 9 -1.21 -12.72 2.11
N VAL A 10 -1.45 -13.73 2.96
CA VAL A 10 -2.49 -14.74 2.73
C VAL A 10 -3.86 -14.11 2.94
N GLN A 11 -4.02 -13.29 3.97
CA GLN A 11 -5.23 -12.50 4.17
C GLN A 11 -5.49 -11.58 2.97
N ILE A 12 -4.49 -10.81 2.53
CA ILE A 12 -4.62 -9.90 1.39
C ILE A 12 -5.02 -10.68 0.12
N ALA A 13 -4.38 -11.83 -0.13
CA ALA A 13 -4.72 -12.65 -1.29
C ALA A 13 -6.19 -13.07 -1.29
N ASN A 14 -6.73 -13.47 -0.13
CA ASN A 14 -8.14 -13.84 0.02
C ASN A 14 -9.11 -12.66 -0.21
N GLU A 15 -8.69 -11.42 0.09
CA GLU A 15 -9.50 -10.21 -0.10
C GLU A 15 -9.43 -9.63 -1.52
N THR A 16 -8.45 -10.06 -2.33
CA THR A 16 -8.22 -9.54 -3.71
C THR A 16 -8.89 -10.38 -4.82
N TYR A 17 -10.04 -10.99 -4.54
CA TYR A 17 -10.77 -11.73 -5.57
C TYR A 17 -11.19 -10.82 -6.73
N GLY A 18 -10.91 -11.24 -7.97
CA GLY A 18 -11.22 -10.46 -9.17
C GLY A 18 -10.22 -9.35 -9.50
N TYR A 19 -9.13 -9.22 -8.74
CA TYR A 19 -8.03 -8.31 -9.08
C TYR A 19 -7.20 -8.93 -10.20
N VAL A 20 -6.89 -8.14 -11.23
CA VAL A 20 -5.88 -8.52 -12.22
C VAL A 20 -4.48 -8.06 -11.79
N GLY A 21 -3.44 -8.51 -12.48
CA GLY A 21 -2.06 -8.14 -12.15
C GLY A 21 -1.82 -6.62 -12.09
N ALA A 22 -2.51 -5.84 -12.93
CA ALA A 22 -2.47 -4.38 -12.88
C ALA A 22 -3.15 -3.80 -11.62
N ASP A 23 -4.24 -4.41 -11.14
CA ASP A 23 -4.93 -3.99 -9.92
C ASP A 23 -4.07 -4.27 -8.69
N LEU A 24 -3.41 -5.43 -8.64
CA LEU A 24 -2.48 -5.76 -7.57
C LEU A 24 -1.27 -4.82 -7.55
N ALA A 25 -0.73 -4.45 -8.73
CA ALA A 25 0.34 -3.47 -8.82
C ALA A 25 -0.11 -2.08 -8.33
N SER A 26 -1.34 -1.68 -8.66
CA SER A 26 -1.96 -0.44 -8.19
C SER A 26 -2.20 -0.47 -6.68
N LEU A 27 -2.68 -1.59 -6.14
CA LEU A 27 -2.89 -1.81 -4.71
C LEU A 27 -1.58 -1.62 -3.92
N CYS A 28 -0.51 -2.30 -4.34
CA CYS A 28 0.81 -2.17 -3.70
C CYS A 28 1.33 -0.74 -3.77
N SER A 29 1.14 -0.05 -4.89
CA SER A 29 1.54 1.35 -5.07
C SER A 29 0.76 2.29 -4.16
N LYS A 30 -0.55 2.07 -3.99
CA LYS A 30 -1.39 2.83 -3.05
C LYS A 30 -0.99 2.60 -1.59
N ALA A 31 -0.74 1.36 -1.19
CA ALA A 31 -0.28 1.04 0.16
C ALA A 31 1.08 1.73 0.48
N ALA A 32 2.01 1.70 -0.48
CA ALA A 32 3.28 2.41 -0.39
C ALA A 32 3.10 3.94 -0.25
N LEU A 33 2.23 4.54 -1.07
CA LEU A 33 1.93 5.97 -0.99
C LEU A 33 1.27 6.36 0.32
N GLN A 34 0.38 5.52 0.86
CA GLN A 34 -0.26 5.76 2.14
C GLN A 34 0.77 5.85 3.27
N GLN A 35 1.74 4.92 3.30
CA GLN A 35 2.83 4.97 4.27
C GLN A 35 3.68 6.25 4.13
N ILE A 36 3.94 6.69 2.89
CA ILE A 36 4.67 7.94 2.63
C ILE A 36 3.86 9.14 3.13
N GLN A 37 2.54 9.18 2.90
CA GLN A 37 1.68 10.28 3.36
C GLN A 37 1.63 10.38 4.89
N GLU A 38 1.51 9.25 5.58
CA GLU A 38 1.54 9.19 7.04
C GLU A 38 2.87 9.73 7.60
N LYS A 39 3.99 9.35 6.96
CA LYS A 39 5.33 9.78 7.36
C LYS A 39 5.66 11.20 6.90
N MET A 40 5.06 11.70 5.81
CA MET A 40 5.24 13.08 5.33
C MET A 40 4.82 14.10 6.37
N ASN A 41 3.81 13.80 7.17
CA ASN A 41 3.38 14.69 8.25
C ASN A 41 4.42 14.82 9.39
N VAL A 42 5.36 13.88 9.46
CA VAL A 42 6.45 13.82 10.45
C VAL A 42 7.79 14.26 9.84
N MET A 43 7.90 14.26 8.50
CA MET A 43 9.10 14.66 7.80
C MET A 43 9.24 16.17 7.74
N ASP A 44 10.41 16.67 8.11
CA ASP A 44 10.79 18.05 7.86
C ASP A 44 11.17 18.21 6.37
N LEU A 45 10.21 18.63 5.56
CA LEU A 45 10.35 18.81 4.12
C LEU A 45 11.33 19.93 3.74
N GLN A 46 11.86 20.70 4.71
CA GLN A 46 12.86 21.73 4.47
C GLN A 46 14.28 21.18 4.37
N LYS A 47 14.51 19.92 4.74
CA LYS A 47 15.81 19.27 4.59
C LYS A 47 15.91 18.58 3.23
N ASP A 48 16.98 18.87 2.50
CA ASP A 48 17.36 18.15 1.26
C ASP A 48 17.86 16.72 1.51
N THR A 49 17.92 16.28 2.78
CA THR A 49 18.43 14.96 3.17
C THR A 49 17.46 14.27 4.11
N ILE A 50 17.16 13.00 3.81
CA ILE A 50 16.34 12.13 4.65
C ILE A 50 17.28 11.35 5.56
N ASP A 51 16.98 11.35 6.86
CA ASP A 51 17.73 10.56 7.83
C ASP A 51 17.61 9.06 7.54
N VAL A 52 18.70 8.31 7.71
CA VAL A 52 18.75 6.86 7.50
C VAL A 52 17.77 6.15 8.44
N GLU A 53 17.59 6.65 9.67
CA GLU A 53 16.59 6.11 10.60
C GLU A 53 15.16 6.28 10.05
N LEU A 54 14.87 7.45 9.49
CA LEU A 54 13.57 7.75 8.94
C LEU A 54 13.30 6.96 7.66
N LEU A 55 14.31 6.80 6.79
CA LEU A 55 14.26 5.93 5.61
C LEU A 55 14.00 4.47 5.99
N ASN A 56 14.65 3.96 7.04
CA ASN A 56 14.41 2.60 7.53
C ASN A 56 13.03 2.43 8.16
N SER A 57 12.43 3.50 8.67
CA SER A 57 11.05 3.50 9.19
C SER A 57 9.98 3.49 8.09
N LEU A 58 10.34 3.66 6.82
CA LEU A 58 9.44 3.56 5.66
C LEU A 58 9.13 2.10 5.33
N VAL A 59 8.32 1.49 6.18
CA VAL A 59 7.86 0.11 6.10
C VAL A 59 6.36 0.10 5.85
N VAL A 60 5.89 -0.66 4.86
CA VAL A 60 4.45 -0.80 4.57
C VAL A 60 3.83 -1.78 5.54
N THR A 61 2.82 -1.35 6.29
CA THR A 61 2.11 -2.15 7.30
C THR A 61 0.83 -2.77 6.74
N GLN A 62 0.23 -3.70 7.48
CA GLN A 62 -1.06 -4.29 7.14
C GLN A 62 -2.18 -3.25 7.06
N GLU A 63 -2.09 -2.18 7.85
CA GLU A 63 -3.05 -1.08 7.83
C GLU A 63 -3.01 -0.32 6.50
N ASN A 64 -1.82 -0.07 5.95
CA ASN A 64 -1.71 0.57 4.64
C ASN A 64 -2.35 -0.29 3.53
N PHE A 65 -2.23 -1.62 3.62
CA PHE A 65 -2.93 -2.53 2.70
C PHE A 65 -4.44 -2.51 2.88
N ARG A 66 -4.95 -2.51 4.12
CA ARG A 66 -6.39 -2.38 4.39
C ARG A 66 -6.95 -1.06 3.84
N PHE A 67 -6.22 0.03 4.02
CA PHE A 67 -6.59 1.32 3.46
C PHE A 67 -6.63 1.28 1.93
N ALA A 68 -5.61 0.69 1.30
CA ALA A 68 -5.54 0.55 -0.15
C ALA A 68 -6.70 -0.31 -0.70
N LEU A 69 -7.01 -1.44 -0.04
CA LEU A 69 -8.10 -2.36 -0.39
C LEU A 69 -9.47 -1.67 -0.34
N ASN A 70 -9.71 -0.85 0.69
CA ASN A 70 -10.95 -0.07 0.80
C ASN A 70 -11.10 0.99 -0.32
N GLN A 71 -10.02 1.35 -1.00
CA GLN A 71 -10.00 2.33 -2.09
C GLN A 71 -9.77 1.72 -3.47
N SER A 72 -9.62 0.41 -3.57
CA SER A 72 -9.45 -0.28 -4.83
C SER A 72 -10.66 -1.14 -5.14
N ASN A 73 -11.16 -1.02 -6.37
CA ASN A 73 -12.15 -1.93 -6.91
C ASN A 73 -11.46 -2.86 -7.92
N PRO A 74 -11.81 -4.16 -7.92
CA PRO A 74 -11.30 -5.10 -8.91
C PRO A 74 -11.76 -4.74 -10.33
N SER A 75 -10.83 -4.74 -11.28
CA SER A 75 -11.14 -4.45 -12.69
C SER A 75 -11.83 -5.61 -13.37
N ALA A 76 -11.58 -6.87 -12.98
CA ALA A 76 -12.21 -8.02 -13.62
C ALA A 76 -13.72 -8.13 -13.32
N LEU A 77 -14.19 -7.57 -12.19
CA LEU A 77 -15.63 -7.52 -11.90
C LEU A 77 -16.37 -6.50 -12.77
N HIS A 78 -15.66 -5.55 -13.40
CA HIS A 78 -16.27 -4.58 -14.32
C HIS A 78 -16.70 -5.22 -15.64
N GLU A 79 -16.17 -6.39 -15.99
CA GLU A 79 -16.42 -7.06 -17.27
C GLU A 79 -17.55 -8.12 -17.18
N ILE A 80 -18.00 -8.47 -15.96
CA ILE A 80 -18.95 -9.58 -15.72
C ILE A 80 -20.35 -9.08 -15.33
N VAL A 81 -20.59 -7.76 -15.30
CA VAL A 81 -21.96 -7.24 -15.12
C VAL A 81 -22.74 -7.42 -16.42
N ILE A 82 -23.39 -8.58 -16.55
CA ILE A 82 -24.44 -8.88 -17.54
C ILE A 82 -25.79 -8.81 -16.84
#